data_AF-A0A2N2NF40-F1
#
_entry.id   AF-A0A2N2NF40-F1
#
_cell.length_a   1.000
_cell.length_b   1.000
_cell.length_c   1.000
_cell.angle_alpha   90.00
_cell.angle_beta   90.00
_cell.angle_gamma   90.00
#
_symmetry.space_group_name_H-M   'P 1'
#
loop_
_entity.id
_entity.type
_entity.pdbx_description
1 polymer ?
#
loop_
_entity_poly.entity_id
_entity_poly.type
_entity_poly.pdbx_seq_one_letter_code
_entity_poly.pdbx_strand_id
1 'polypeptide(L)'
;MKTPSHIIINLAIKRIKGLRNARIPWQAVFWGSMMPDIPLGVLSLGATFYYRVILGNQSPDLMETILHPLYFNNPFWISAHNLLHAPFILGLSLAILWRWRTRAGKVQHWLFWFFSSSTIHTGIDILTHYDDGPLIFWPFNGSFRFNSPISYWDPAHFGTEFMIFELLLDAILVGFLLLPKIASYLYHRKDSNR
;
A
#
# COMPACT_ATOMS: atom_id res chain seq x y z
N MET A 1 6.59 0.28 -4.02
CA MET A 1 6.57 -1.21 -3.95
C MET A 1 5.27 -1.72 -4.58
N LYS A 2 5.04 -3.03 -4.72
CA LYS A 2 3.75 -3.55 -5.22
C LYS A 2 2.73 -3.68 -4.10
N THR A 3 1.45 -3.46 -4.42
CA THR A 3 0.32 -3.55 -3.47
C THR A 3 0.31 -4.83 -2.61
N PRO A 4 0.52 -6.06 -3.17
CA PRO A 4 0.54 -7.27 -2.37
C PRO A 4 1.61 -7.24 -1.26
N SER A 5 2.79 -6.69 -1.57
CA SER A 5 3.91 -6.59 -0.64
C SER A 5 3.57 -5.66 0.53
N HIS A 6 2.91 -4.52 0.26
CA HIS A 6 2.41 -3.64 1.32
C HIS A 6 1.41 -4.34 2.24
N ILE A 7 0.51 -5.15 1.69
CA ILE A 7 -0.47 -5.93 2.47
C ILE A 7 0.27 -6.95 3.37
N ILE A 8 1.19 -7.71 2.79
CA ILE A 8 1.97 -8.74 3.49
C ILE A 8 2.76 -8.12 4.64
N ILE A 9 3.48 -7.02 4.39
CA ILE A 9 4.26 -6.29 5.39
C ILE A 9 3.37 -5.79 6.54
N ASN A 10 2.26 -5.13 6.23
CA ASN A 10 1.36 -4.60 7.25
C ASN A 10 0.73 -5.70 8.13
N LEU A 11 0.31 -6.81 7.52
CA LEU A 11 -0.21 -7.96 8.26
C LEU A 11 0.87 -8.65 9.10
N ALA A 12 2.11 -8.73 8.60
CA ALA A 12 3.24 -9.25 9.36
C ALA A 12 3.56 -8.38 10.58
N ILE A 13 3.60 -7.06 10.42
CA ILE A 13 3.79 -6.10 11.52
C ILE A 13 2.73 -6.30 12.60
N LYS A 14 1.45 -6.39 12.22
CA LYS A 14 0.35 -6.65 13.16
C LYS A 14 0.55 -7.93 13.97
N ARG A 15 1.19 -8.96 13.39
CA ARG A 15 1.41 -10.26 14.04
C ARG A 15 2.55 -10.24 15.06
N ILE A 16 3.45 -9.24 15.03
CA ILE A 16 4.53 -9.10 16.01
C ILE A 16 3.94 -9.09 17.42
N LYS A 17 4.53 -9.85 18.37
CA LYS A 17 3.95 -10.16 19.69
C LYS A 17 3.36 -8.93 20.43
N GLY A 18 4.03 -7.78 20.39
CA GLY A 18 3.55 -6.55 21.03
C GLY A 18 2.24 -6.00 20.43
N LEU A 19 2.09 -6.06 19.11
CA LEU A 19 0.90 -5.60 18.38
C LEU A 19 -0.19 -6.67 18.31
N ARG A 20 0.17 -7.95 18.43
CA ARG A 20 -0.79 -9.07 18.46
C ARG A 20 -1.79 -8.96 19.62
N ASN A 21 -1.33 -8.44 20.76
CA ASN A 21 -2.14 -8.29 21.97
C ASN A 21 -2.96 -7.00 21.97
N ALA A 22 -2.63 -6.03 21.11
CA ALA A 22 -3.47 -4.87 20.91
C ALA A 22 -4.73 -5.28 20.12
N ARG A 23 -5.89 -4.70 20.47
CA ARG A 23 -7.18 -4.95 19.81
C ARG A 23 -7.28 -4.31 18.41
N ILE A 24 -6.22 -4.44 17.61
CA ILE A 24 -6.08 -3.86 16.27
C ILE A 24 -6.99 -4.62 15.29
N PRO A 25 -7.96 -3.95 14.64
CA PRO A 25 -8.82 -4.58 13.65
C PRO A 25 -8.00 -5.00 12.43
N TRP A 26 -8.05 -6.28 12.05
CA TRP A 26 -7.28 -6.76 10.90
C TRP A 26 -7.75 -6.12 9.58
N GLN A 27 -9.06 -5.84 9.47
CA GLN A 27 -9.66 -5.22 8.30
C GLN A 27 -9.08 -3.81 8.08
N ALA A 28 -8.90 -3.05 9.15
CA ALA A 28 -8.31 -1.72 9.07
C ALA A 28 -6.90 -1.77 8.50
N VAL A 29 -6.10 -2.73 8.99
CA VAL A 29 -4.74 -2.96 8.50
C VAL A 29 -4.75 -3.36 7.03
N PHE A 30 -5.53 -4.36 6.65
CA PHE A 30 -5.64 -4.83 5.27
C PHE A 30 -6.07 -3.72 4.29
N TRP A 31 -7.17 -3.03 4.59
CA TRP A 31 -7.67 -1.97 3.72
C TRP A 31 -6.73 -0.78 3.68
N GLY A 32 -6.14 -0.39 4.81
CA GLY A 32 -5.21 0.74 4.87
C GLY A 32 -3.92 0.49 4.09
N SER A 33 -3.47 -0.76 4.00
CA SER A 33 -2.27 -1.13 3.24
C SER A 33 -2.47 -1.20 1.73
N MET A 34 -3.73 -1.27 1.27
CA MET A 34 -4.09 -1.46 -0.13
C MET A 34 -4.70 -0.21 -0.76
N MET A 35 -5.52 0.53 -0.01
CA MET A 35 -6.31 1.64 -0.54
C MET A 35 -5.49 2.78 -1.17
N PRO A 36 -4.26 3.12 -0.72
CA PRO A 36 -3.47 4.17 -1.37
C PRO A 36 -3.19 3.90 -2.87
N ASP A 37 -3.05 2.64 -3.29
CA ASP A 37 -2.79 2.25 -4.69
C ASP A 37 -4.05 2.22 -5.57
N ILE A 38 -5.24 2.11 -4.96
CA ILE A 38 -6.48 1.87 -5.69
C ILE A 38 -6.77 2.94 -6.76
N PRO A 39 -6.58 4.25 -6.53
CA PRO A 39 -6.79 5.26 -7.57
C PRO A 39 -5.99 4.98 -8.85
N LEU A 40 -4.70 4.66 -8.72
CA LEU A 40 -3.85 4.35 -9.86
C LEU A 40 -4.19 3.02 -10.51
N GLY A 41 -4.56 2.01 -9.72
CA GLY A 41 -5.06 0.74 -10.23
C GLY A 41 -6.34 0.91 -11.06
N VAL A 42 -7.30 1.71 -10.57
CA VAL A 42 -8.55 2.02 -11.28
C VAL A 42 -8.27 2.79 -12.56
N LEU A 43 -7.39 3.80 -12.51
CA LEU A 43 -6.97 4.55 -13.70
C LEU A 43 -6.35 3.62 -14.75
N SER A 44 -5.42 2.76 -14.34
CA SER A 44 -4.70 1.85 -15.23
C SER A 44 -5.63 0.82 -15.89
N LEU A 45 -6.50 0.18 -15.10
CA LEU A 45 -7.48 -0.78 -15.60
C LEU A 45 -8.53 -0.10 -16.49
N GLY A 46 -9.02 1.08 -16.09
CA GLY A 46 -9.99 1.85 -16.85
C GLY A 46 -9.43 2.30 -18.21
N ALA A 47 -8.21 2.84 -18.24
CA ALA A 47 -7.53 3.21 -19.47
C ALA A 47 -7.30 2.00 -20.37
N THR A 48 -6.81 0.88 -19.81
CA THR A 48 -6.61 -0.36 -20.56
C THR A 48 -7.91 -0.87 -21.18
N PHE A 49 -8.99 -0.91 -20.40
CA PHE A 49 -10.30 -1.35 -20.88
C PHE A 49 -10.83 -0.43 -21.98
N TYR A 50 -10.75 0.89 -21.80
CA TYR A 50 -11.24 1.86 -22.76
C TYR A 50 -10.52 1.74 -24.12
N TYR A 51 -9.19 1.77 -24.13
CA TYR A 51 -8.43 1.71 -25.38
C TYR A 51 -8.47 0.34 -26.05
N ARG A 52 -8.45 -0.75 -25.27
CA ARG A 52 -8.44 -2.11 -25.84
C ARG A 52 -9.81 -2.60 -26.26
N VAL A 53 -10.85 -2.31 -25.49
CA VAL A 53 -12.20 -2.85 -25.71
C VAL A 53 -13.09 -1.85 -26.43
N ILE A 54 -13.14 -0.59 -25.98
CA ILE A 54 -14.08 0.40 -26.53
C ILE A 54 -13.58 0.98 -27.85
N LEU A 55 -12.28 1.33 -27.93
CA LEU A 55 -11.69 1.93 -29.13
C LEU A 55 -11.16 0.91 -30.15
N GLY A 56 -11.46 -0.38 -29.98
CA GLY A 56 -11.13 -1.42 -30.96
C GLY A 56 -9.66 -1.82 -30.97
N ASN A 57 -9.11 -2.14 -29.80
CA ASN A 57 -7.74 -2.62 -29.62
C ASN A 57 -6.64 -1.62 -30.01
N GLN A 58 -6.88 -0.33 -29.75
CA GLN A 58 -5.79 0.65 -29.77
C GLN A 58 -4.81 0.33 -28.64
N SER A 59 -3.52 0.39 -28.96
CA SER A 59 -2.43 0.13 -28.01
C SER A 59 -1.44 1.29 -28.03
N PRO A 60 -1.88 2.53 -27.68
CA PRO A 60 -0.91 3.58 -27.42
C PRO A 60 0.01 3.15 -26.27
N ASP A 61 1.16 3.80 -26.15
CA ASP A 61 1.96 3.71 -24.93
C ASP A 61 1.15 4.33 -23.78
N LEU A 62 0.35 3.50 -23.10
CA LEU A 62 -0.59 3.95 -22.09
C LEU A 62 0.12 4.68 -20.95
N MET A 63 1.35 4.26 -20.63
CA MET A 63 2.07 4.85 -19.51
C MET A 63 2.44 6.30 -19.81
N GLU A 64 3.14 6.54 -20.92
CA GLU A 64 3.60 7.89 -21.27
C GLU A 64 2.48 8.80 -21.77
N THR A 65 1.51 8.25 -22.51
CA THR A 65 0.50 9.09 -23.18
C THR A 65 -0.74 9.37 -22.31
N ILE A 66 -1.07 8.49 -21.35
CA ILE A 66 -2.30 8.58 -20.57
C ILE A 66 -2.01 8.64 -19.07
N LEU A 67 -1.31 7.63 -18.53
CA LEU A 67 -1.17 7.47 -17.09
C LEU A 67 -0.28 8.55 -16.47
N HIS A 68 0.92 8.78 -17.01
CA HIS A 68 1.83 9.84 -16.54
C HIS A 68 1.18 11.23 -16.59
N PRO A 69 0.60 11.69 -17.73
CA PRO A 69 -0.04 13.00 -17.77
C PRO A 69 -1.18 13.16 -16.76
N LEU A 70 -1.99 12.12 -16.56
CA LEU A 70 -3.07 12.16 -15.59
C LEU A 70 -2.55 12.14 -14.15
N TYR A 71 -1.54 11.32 -13.86
CA TYR A 71 -0.95 11.24 -12.54
C TYR A 71 -0.26 12.55 -12.11
N PHE A 72 0.50 13.18 -13.02
CA PHE A 72 1.29 14.36 -12.69
C PHE A 72 0.53 15.69 -12.83
N ASN A 73 -0.48 15.77 -13.71
CA ASN A 73 -1.11 17.04 -14.05
C ASN A 73 -2.62 17.11 -13.77
N ASN A 74 -3.33 15.97 -13.65
CA ASN A 74 -4.77 16.01 -13.48
C ASN A 74 -5.16 16.15 -11.99
N PRO A 75 -5.84 17.24 -11.58
CA PRO A 75 -6.15 17.48 -10.16
C PRO A 75 -6.98 16.39 -9.50
N PHE A 76 -7.87 15.73 -10.25
CA PHE A 76 -8.71 14.66 -9.72
C PHE A 76 -7.86 13.45 -9.33
N TRP A 77 -6.99 12.97 -10.22
CA TRP A 77 -6.15 11.80 -9.95
C TRP A 77 -5.08 12.09 -8.90
N ILE A 78 -4.47 13.28 -8.93
CA ILE A 78 -3.56 13.74 -7.89
C ILE A 78 -4.26 13.71 -6.53
N SER A 79 -5.47 14.26 -6.43
CA SER A 79 -6.21 14.32 -5.16
C SER A 79 -6.65 12.95 -4.68
N ALA A 80 -7.16 12.10 -5.60
CA ALA A 80 -7.61 10.75 -5.27
C ALA A 80 -6.47 9.90 -4.70
N HIS A 81 -5.28 9.95 -5.31
CA HIS A 81 -4.09 9.27 -4.83
C HIS A 81 -3.63 9.84 -3.48
N ASN A 82 -3.43 11.17 -3.39
CA ASN A 82 -2.81 11.80 -2.23
C ASN A 82 -3.71 11.85 -0.99
N LEU A 83 -5.03 11.64 -1.11
CA LEU A 83 -5.93 11.56 0.05
C LEU A 83 -5.52 10.48 1.06
N LEU A 84 -4.96 9.36 0.57
CA LEU A 84 -4.52 8.23 1.39
C LEU A 84 -3.02 7.98 1.29
N HIS A 85 -2.28 8.82 0.57
CA HIS A 85 -0.87 8.64 0.32
C HIS A 85 -0.01 9.84 0.74
N ALA A 86 -0.58 11.05 0.88
CA ALA A 86 0.20 12.21 1.34
C ALA A 86 0.52 12.12 2.85
N PRO A 87 1.81 12.12 3.26
CA PRO A 87 2.24 12.16 4.66
C PRO A 87 1.57 13.25 5.49
N PHE A 88 1.38 14.45 4.93
CA PHE A 88 0.72 15.53 5.64
C PHE A 88 -0.73 15.18 6.01
N ILE A 89 -1.51 14.66 5.05
CA ILE A 89 -2.90 14.24 5.28
C ILE A 89 -2.96 13.08 6.26
N LEU A 90 -2.14 12.05 6.05
CA LEU A 90 -2.07 10.88 6.93
C LEU A 90 -1.71 11.27 8.37
N GLY A 91 -0.70 12.14 8.54
CA GLY A 91 -0.30 12.67 9.83
C GLY A 91 -1.41 13.46 10.51
N LEU A 92 -2.12 14.30 9.77
CA LEU A 92 -3.28 15.05 10.29
C LEU A 92 -4.42 14.09 10.71
N SER A 93 -4.75 13.10 9.89
CA SER A 93 -5.75 12.08 10.20
C SER A 93 -5.40 11.32 11.48
N LEU A 94 -4.14 10.90 11.64
CA LEU A 94 -3.66 10.23 12.84
C LEU A 94 -3.70 11.13 14.07
N ALA A 95 -3.32 12.40 13.94
CA ALA A 95 -3.36 13.38 15.02
C ALA A 95 -4.80 13.60 15.52
N ILE A 96 -5.75 13.80 14.60
CA ILE A 96 -7.18 13.91 14.92
C ILE A 96 -7.64 12.63 15.62
N LEU A 97 -7.28 11.46 15.09
CA LEU A 97 -7.77 10.17 15.56
C LEU A 97 -7.05 9.61 16.80
N TRP A 98 -5.99 10.27 17.29
CA TRP A 98 -5.08 9.77 18.32
C TRP A 98 -5.79 9.33 19.61
N ARG A 99 -6.83 10.06 20.03
CA ARG A 99 -7.58 9.75 21.27
C ARG A 99 -8.37 8.44 21.20
N TRP A 100 -8.62 7.91 20.00
CA TRP A 100 -9.39 6.68 19.79
C TRP A 100 -8.51 5.44 19.57
N ARG A 101 -7.18 5.59 19.53
CA ARG A 101 -6.23 4.48 19.28
C ARG A 101 -6.37 3.29 20.24
N THR A 102 -6.88 3.50 21.46
CA THR A 102 -7.12 2.46 22.47
C THR A 102 -8.60 2.11 22.67
N ARG A 103 -9.52 2.78 21.96
CA ARG A 103 -10.98 2.64 22.14
C ARG A 103 -11.59 1.61 21.18
N ALA A 104 -11.22 0.34 21.36
CA ALA A 104 -11.69 -0.76 20.54
C ALA A 104 -13.24 -0.81 20.42
N GLY A 105 -13.73 -1.17 19.23
CA GLY A 105 -15.17 -1.24 18.92
C GLY A 105 -15.80 0.06 18.38
N LYS A 106 -15.04 1.16 18.29
CA LYS A 106 -15.49 2.41 17.66
C LYS A 106 -14.98 2.53 16.23
N VAL A 107 -15.77 3.17 15.35
CA VAL A 107 -15.34 3.43 13.96
C VAL A 107 -14.06 4.27 13.90
N GLN A 108 -13.87 5.22 14.82
CA GLN A 108 -12.67 6.05 14.89
C GLN A 108 -11.42 5.23 15.25
N HIS A 109 -11.57 4.18 16.07
CA HIS A 109 -10.47 3.27 16.37
C HIS A 109 -10.09 2.46 15.13
N TRP A 110 -11.08 2.00 14.36
CA TRP A 110 -10.84 1.35 13.08
C TRP A 110 -10.13 2.30 12.11
N LEU A 111 -10.61 3.53 11.96
CA LEU A 111 -10.00 4.56 11.10
C LEU A 111 -8.56 4.87 11.51
N PHE A 112 -8.28 4.97 12.81
CA PHE A 112 -6.91 5.21 13.29
C PHE A 112 -5.94 4.14 12.77
N TRP A 113 -6.31 2.86 12.88
CA TRP A 113 -5.46 1.76 12.42
C TRP A 113 -5.44 1.64 10.89
N PHE A 114 -6.51 2.05 10.20
CA PHE A 114 -6.53 2.16 8.75
C PHE A 114 -5.51 3.18 8.27
N PHE A 115 -5.55 4.42 8.78
CA PHE A 115 -4.57 5.45 8.43
C PHE A 115 -3.16 5.11 8.90
N SER A 116 -3.01 4.38 10.01
CA SER A 116 -1.69 3.91 10.46
C SER A 116 -1.09 2.93 9.44
N SER A 117 -1.92 2.03 8.89
CA SER A 117 -1.50 1.10 7.85
C SER A 117 -1.16 1.81 6.53
N SER A 118 -1.97 2.81 6.13
CA SER A 118 -1.66 3.67 4.98
C SER A 118 -0.36 4.45 5.18
N THR A 119 -0.06 4.88 6.42
CA THR A 119 1.22 5.56 6.72
C THR A 119 2.42 4.64 6.55
N ILE A 120 2.30 3.35 6.93
CA ILE A 120 3.35 2.36 6.68
C ILE A 120 3.53 2.15 5.18
N HIS A 121 2.44 2.01 4.43
CA HIS A 121 2.45 1.91 2.97
C HIS A 121 3.19 3.11 2.34
N THR A 122 2.75 4.33 2.64
CA THR A 122 3.35 5.57 2.15
C THR A 122 4.82 5.70 2.54
N GLY A 123 5.19 5.34 3.76
CA GLY A 123 6.57 5.41 4.21
C GLY A 123 7.51 4.53 3.37
N ILE A 124 7.05 3.34 2.99
CA ILE A 124 7.80 2.45 2.09
C ILE A 124 7.91 3.05 0.69
N ASP A 125 6.81 3.59 0.17
CA ASP A 125 6.81 4.17 -1.18
C ASP A 125 7.68 5.42 -1.28
N ILE A 126 7.67 6.30 -0.27
CA ILE A 126 8.59 7.44 -0.22
C ILE A 126 10.05 7.00 -0.35
N LEU A 127 10.40 5.84 0.21
CA LEU A 127 11.76 5.31 0.16
C LEU A 127 12.03 4.47 -1.11
N THR A 128 11.02 4.19 -1.93
CA THR A 128 11.14 3.27 -3.06
C THR A 128 10.64 3.86 -4.37
N HIS A 129 10.39 5.17 -4.42
CA HIS A 129 10.06 5.92 -5.62
C HIS A 129 11.12 7.01 -5.85
N TYR A 130 11.72 7.02 -7.04
CA TYR A 130 12.81 7.95 -7.35
C TYR A 130 12.30 9.39 -7.52
N ASP A 131 11.28 9.61 -8.35
CA ASP A 131 10.71 10.94 -8.63
C ASP A 131 9.18 10.93 -8.79
N ASP A 132 8.57 9.74 -8.76
CA ASP A 132 7.16 9.47 -9.01
C ASP A 132 6.37 9.17 -7.73
N GLY A 133 6.97 9.41 -6.56
CA GLY A 133 6.36 9.18 -5.25
C GLY A 133 5.21 10.13 -4.89
N PRO A 134 4.61 9.96 -3.70
CA PRO A 134 3.53 10.82 -3.23
C PRO A 134 3.97 12.26 -2.97
N LEU A 135 3.00 13.18 -3.01
CA LEU A 135 3.23 14.57 -2.64
C LEU A 135 3.26 14.70 -1.12
N ILE A 136 4.40 15.10 -0.56
CA ILE A 136 4.62 15.11 0.89
C ILE A 136 3.67 16.06 1.62
N PHE A 137 3.47 17.26 1.05
CA PHE A 137 2.73 18.37 1.64
C PHE A 137 1.42 18.71 0.92
N TRP A 138 0.88 17.80 0.10
CA TRP A 138 -0.44 17.99 -0.49
C TRP A 138 -1.50 18.16 0.61
N PRO A 139 -2.47 19.10 0.48
CA PRO A 139 -2.81 19.92 -0.69
C PRO A 139 -2.11 21.28 -0.76
N PHE A 140 -1.23 21.61 0.19
CA PHE A 140 -0.59 22.93 0.25
C PHE A 140 0.57 23.09 -0.74
N ASN A 141 1.24 21.99 -1.07
CA ASN A 141 2.24 21.95 -2.12
C ASN A 141 1.94 20.80 -3.09
N GLY A 142 1.69 21.16 -4.35
CA GLY A 142 1.34 20.21 -5.42
C GLY A 142 2.52 19.63 -6.20
N SER A 143 3.76 19.99 -5.87
CA SER A 143 4.94 19.59 -6.64
C SER A 143 5.99 18.84 -5.82
N PHE A 144 6.07 19.09 -4.51
CA PHE A 144 7.12 18.53 -3.66
C PHE A 144 6.93 17.03 -3.41
N ARG A 145 7.84 16.24 -4.00
CA ARG A 145 8.04 14.80 -3.79
C ARG A 145 9.42 14.59 -3.18
N PHE A 146 9.56 13.54 -2.40
CA PHE A 146 10.88 13.13 -1.93
C PHE A 146 11.56 12.32 -3.03
N ASN A 147 12.78 12.71 -3.40
CA ASN A 147 13.54 11.97 -4.39
C ASN A 147 14.34 10.85 -3.72
N SER A 148 13.82 9.62 -3.76
CA SER A 148 14.54 8.48 -3.19
C SER A 148 15.71 8.08 -4.08
N PRO A 149 16.88 7.69 -3.55
CA PRO A 149 17.94 7.07 -4.36
C PRO A 149 17.55 5.69 -4.92
N ILE A 150 16.46 5.08 -4.43
CA ILE A 150 15.99 3.76 -4.80
C ILE A 150 14.61 3.88 -5.43
N SER A 151 14.44 3.31 -6.62
CA SER A 151 13.16 3.04 -7.26
C SER A 151 12.86 1.56 -7.21
N TYR A 152 11.61 1.16 -6.98
CA TYR A 152 11.21 -0.25 -7.02
C TYR A 152 11.07 -0.79 -8.45
N TRP A 153 11.06 0.09 -9.46
CA TRP A 153 10.78 -0.28 -10.85
C TRP A 153 11.84 0.22 -11.84
N ASP A 154 12.52 1.34 -11.57
CA ASP A 154 13.50 1.91 -12.49
C ASP A 154 14.89 1.23 -12.32
N PRO A 155 15.39 0.51 -13.34
CA PRO A 155 16.71 -0.14 -13.28
C PRO A 155 17.87 0.84 -13.08
N ALA A 156 17.73 2.11 -13.49
CA ALA A 156 18.77 3.12 -13.26
C ALA A 156 18.91 3.49 -11.77
N HIS A 157 17.90 3.16 -10.96
CA HIS A 157 17.82 3.47 -9.53
C HIS A 157 17.59 2.20 -8.70
N PHE A 158 18.37 1.13 -8.95
CA PHE A 158 18.33 -0.15 -8.23
C PHE A 158 17.02 -0.95 -8.33
N GLY A 159 16.15 -0.66 -9.29
CA GLY A 159 14.84 -1.34 -9.42
C GLY A 159 14.93 -2.85 -9.61
N THR A 160 15.97 -3.34 -10.30
CA THR A 160 16.14 -4.80 -10.51
C THR A 160 16.51 -5.49 -9.20
N GLU A 161 17.49 -4.93 -8.48
CA GLU A 161 17.95 -5.42 -7.19
C GLU A 161 16.83 -5.35 -6.15
N PHE A 162 16.09 -4.24 -6.16
CA PHE A 162 14.97 -4.02 -5.26
C PHE A 162 13.83 -5.01 -5.52
N MET A 163 13.50 -5.32 -6.77
CA MET A 163 12.50 -6.33 -7.11
C MET A 163 12.88 -7.73 -6.57
N ILE A 164 14.16 -8.12 -6.67
CA ILE A 164 14.65 -9.39 -6.12
C ILE A 164 14.50 -9.38 -4.59
N PHE A 165 14.91 -8.29 -3.96
CA PHE A 165 14.76 -8.09 -2.52
C PHE A 165 13.29 -8.17 -2.07
N GLU A 166 12.38 -7.47 -2.78
CA GLU A 166 10.93 -7.46 -2.52
C GLU A 166 10.36 -8.89 -2.59
N LEU A 167 10.71 -9.66 -3.62
CA LEU A 167 10.22 -11.03 -3.76
C LEU A 167 10.69 -11.95 -2.62
N LEU A 168 11.96 -11.83 -2.22
CA LEU A 168 12.51 -12.61 -1.10
C LEU A 168 11.86 -12.22 0.23
N LEU A 169 11.68 -10.92 0.46
CA LEU A 169 11.00 -10.40 1.64
C LEU A 169 9.57 -10.94 1.71
N ASP A 170 8.82 -10.86 0.62
CA ASP A 170 7.45 -11.35 0.55
C ASP A 170 7.36 -12.86 0.84
N ALA A 171 8.24 -13.66 0.25
CA ALA A 171 8.29 -15.11 0.51
C ALA A 171 8.52 -15.42 2.00
N ILE A 172 9.46 -14.71 2.64
CA ILE A 172 9.76 -14.85 4.08
C ILE A 172 8.55 -14.46 4.92
N LEU A 173 7.92 -13.32 4.62
CA LEU A 173 6.79 -12.80 5.39
C LEU A 173 5.53 -13.65 5.22
N VAL A 174 5.28 -14.19 4.02
CA VAL A 174 4.21 -15.17 3.79
C VAL A 174 4.47 -16.44 4.60
N GLY A 175 5.70 -16.94 4.62
CA GLY A 175 6.10 -18.05 5.50
C GLY A 175 5.82 -17.74 6.97
N PHE A 176 6.25 -16.58 7.45
CA PHE A 176 5.97 -16.11 8.81
C PHE A 176 4.47 -16.00 9.11
N LEU A 177 3.63 -15.66 8.13
CA LEU A 177 2.18 -15.54 8.26
C LEU A 177 1.43 -16.89 8.19
N LEU A 178 1.92 -17.85 7.41
CA LEU A 178 1.18 -19.09 7.13
C LEU A 178 1.72 -20.32 7.86
N LEU A 179 3.03 -20.47 8.03
CA LEU A 179 3.63 -21.70 8.58
C LEU A 179 3.06 -22.11 9.95
N PRO A 180 2.85 -21.20 10.94
CA PRO A 180 2.30 -21.64 12.22
C PRO A 180 0.84 -22.10 12.13
N LYS A 181 0.06 -21.57 11.17
CA LYS A 181 -1.32 -22.00 10.94
C LYS A 181 -1.35 -23.39 10.30
N ILE A 182 -0.49 -23.61 9.30
CA ILE A 182 -0.34 -24.91 8.63
C ILE A 182 0.11 -25.97 9.64
N ALA A 183 1.14 -25.68 10.45
CA ALA A 183 1.63 -26.62 11.46
C ALA A 183 0.55 -27.00 12.49
N SER A 184 -0.21 -26.02 12.98
CA SER A 184 -1.33 -26.27 13.89
C SER A 184 -2.44 -27.11 13.24
N TYR A 185 -2.81 -26.82 11.99
CA TYR A 185 -3.80 -27.60 11.25
C TYR A 185 -3.35 -29.06 11.05
N LEU A 186 -2.11 -29.28 10.65
CA LEU A 186 -1.55 -30.62 10.45
C LEU A 186 -1.46 -31.41 11.75
N TYR A 187 -1.10 -30.76 12.87
CA TYR A 187 -1.07 -31.37 14.19
C TYR A 187 -2.46 -31.88 14.60
N HIS A 188 -3.49 -31.02 14.53
CA HIS A 188 -4.85 -31.39 14.93
C HIS A 188 -5.49 -32.47 14.05
N ARG A 189 -5.18 -32.49 12.74
CA ARG A 189 -5.65 -33.55 11.83
C ARG A 189 -5.06 -34.92 12.15
N LYS A 190 -3.84 -34.97 12.70
CA LYS A 190 -3.19 -36.22 13.11
C LYS A 190 -3.84 -36.81 14.36
N ASP A 191 -4.27 -35.97 15.28
CA ASP A 191 -4.97 -36.39 16.51
C ASP A 191 -6.41 -36.83 16.25
N SER A 192 -7.12 -36.25 15.27
CA SER A 192 -8.50 -36.68 14.93
C SER A 192 -8.60 -38.04 14.22
N ASN A 193 -7.48 -38.58 13.74
CA ASN A 193 -7.40 -39.85 13.00
C ASN A 193 -6.84 -41.00 13.86
N ARG A 194 -6.65 -40.77 15.16
CA ARG A 194 -6.25 -41.78 16.16
C ARG A 194 -7.42 -42.06 17.09
#